data_AF-A0A3S5H6Q9-F1
#
_entry.id   AF-A0A3S5H6Q9-F1
#
_cell.length_a   1.000
_cell.length_b   1.000
_cell.length_c   1.000
_cell.angle_alpha   90.00
_cell.angle_beta   90.00
_cell.angle_gamma   90.00
#
_symmetry.space_group_name_H-M   'P 1'
#
loop_
_entity.id
_entity.type
_entity.pdbx_description
1 polymer ?
#
loop_
_entity_poly.entity_id
_entity_poly.type
_entity_poly.pdbx_seq_one_letter_code
_entity_poly.pdbx_strand_id
1 'polypeptide(L)'
;MYDDAETRRREEARQHAAASLIQRRWHEHTERRSLEQDAAPLRGTGGNSVLFVASAFGDAVMSRGGETGDVLPPLNSDGFDELAQTVQTPEEKRRARVEEYRALLAKRKALLESNLVYQQLLSRHYAEQRRRNGEDDVAQLTTPDAEAAYWALVRQVAEERQRVEARSAALKKDLELQQQRYEPIMEEAATQERNFQQYIQELTASVRFMRSNRPIPTEAIEKYIELEAAQRSAIHASRVRYLQLRNRLLRLRRAAKGGAALSSSASTATAAATGQDGEESDAANHHMFLIDFEQLKVENTSLNEKIEERSEEVLKLRNKVTNTIHIATHVREKLDCVRAENAELRQHVASTDEELGGARDQLAKSKRRRDAHLRANTRMKERMPLVGSRDLLMDYEKRKAVIYNYRTRLVQLTDRHKELTDSIKKEESTIVSLQHELSHYPR
;
A
#
# COMPACT_ATOMS: atom_id res chain seq x y z
N MET A 1 7.26 47.11 12.15
CA MET A 1 6.94 45.71 12.47
C MET A 1 5.52 45.62 13.04
N TYR A 2 4.48 45.90 12.24
CA TYR A 2 3.07 45.77 12.69
C TYR A 2 2.09 45.51 11.52
N ASP A 3 2.49 44.76 10.48
CA ASP A 3 1.61 44.44 9.32
C ASP A 3 1.17 42.96 9.25
N ASP A 4 1.47 42.13 10.27
CA ASP A 4 1.28 40.68 10.20
C ASP A 4 -0.10 40.16 10.64
N ALA A 5 -0.88 40.94 11.41
CA ALA A 5 -2.14 40.45 11.98
C ALA A 5 -3.32 40.57 11.00
N GLU A 6 -3.38 41.65 10.22
CA GLU A 6 -4.45 41.85 9.23
C GLU A 6 -4.27 40.96 8.00
N THR A 7 -3.01 40.71 7.61
CA THR A 7 -2.67 39.83 6.48
C THR A 7 -3.07 38.39 6.78
N ARG A 8 -2.77 37.88 7.98
CA ARG A 8 -3.22 36.55 8.44
C ARG A 8 -4.74 36.41 8.47
N ARG A 9 -5.47 37.42 8.99
CA ARG A 9 -6.94 37.39 8.98
C ARG A 9 -7.53 37.37 7.57
N ARG A 10 -6.92 38.09 6.62
CA ARG A 10 -7.34 38.06 5.20
C ARG A 10 -7.03 36.72 4.54
N GLU A 11 -5.92 36.08 4.90
CA GLU A 11 -5.56 34.75 4.42
C GLU A 11 -6.46 33.66 5.00
N GLU A 12 -6.76 33.69 6.29
CA GLU A 12 -7.71 32.80 6.95
C GLU A 12 -9.12 32.95 6.34
N ALA A 13 -9.57 34.17 6.08
CA ALA A 13 -10.85 34.42 5.41
C ALA A 13 -10.88 33.83 3.98
N ARG A 14 -9.78 33.93 3.23
CA ARG A 14 -9.65 33.31 1.89
C ARG A 14 -9.64 31.79 1.97
N GLN A 15 -9.00 31.21 2.98
CA GLN A 15 -8.97 29.76 3.20
C GLN A 15 -10.36 29.23 3.58
N HIS A 16 -11.10 29.92 4.45
CA HIS A 16 -12.49 29.56 4.78
C HIS A 16 -13.44 29.73 3.59
N ALA A 17 -13.26 30.77 2.77
CA ALA A 17 -14.02 30.95 1.53
C ALA A 17 -13.74 29.82 0.53
N ALA A 18 -12.47 29.41 0.37
CA ALA A 18 -12.11 28.28 -0.50
C ALA A 18 -12.67 26.95 0.02
N ALA A 19 -12.59 26.70 1.32
CA ALA A 19 -13.11 25.48 1.95
C ALA A 19 -14.64 25.36 1.80
N SER A 20 -15.38 26.45 2.01
CA SER A 20 -16.85 26.45 1.84
C SER A 20 -17.27 26.24 0.39
N LEU A 21 -16.50 26.73 -0.58
CA LEU A 21 -16.76 26.54 -2.01
C LEU A 21 -16.50 25.08 -2.44
N ILE A 22 -15.47 24.45 -1.88
CA ILE A 22 -15.19 23.02 -2.09
C ILE A 22 -16.31 22.16 -1.50
N GLN A 23 -16.77 22.46 -0.29
CA GLN A 23 -17.89 21.73 0.33
C GLN A 23 -19.18 21.84 -0.48
N ARG A 24 -19.52 23.03 -1.00
CA ARG A 24 -20.70 23.21 -1.87
C ARG A 24 -20.58 22.40 -3.16
N ARG A 25 -19.43 22.45 -3.84
CA ARG A 25 -19.19 21.66 -5.06
C ARG A 25 -19.22 20.16 -4.81
N TRP A 26 -18.76 19.73 -3.63
CA TRP A 26 -18.83 18.33 -3.24
C TRP A 26 -20.27 17.88 -3.01
N HIS A 27 -21.10 18.70 -2.34
CA HIS A 27 -22.53 18.44 -2.20
C HIS A 27 -23.25 18.38 -3.56
N GLU A 28 -23.00 19.35 -4.45
CA GLU A 28 -23.58 19.36 -5.80
C GLU A 28 -23.16 18.12 -6.61
N HIS A 29 -21.90 17.68 -6.47
CA HIS A 29 -21.42 16.48 -7.13
C HIS A 29 -22.08 15.21 -6.56
N THR A 30 -22.27 15.13 -5.24
CA THR A 30 -22.96 13.99 -4.62
C THR A 30 -24.43 13.92 -5.02
N GLU A 31 -25.11 15.06 -5.12
CA GLU A 31 -26.51 15.15 -5.56
C GLU A 31 -26.68 14.79 -7.04
N ARG A 32 -25.75 15.23 -7.91
CA ARG A 32 -25.75 14.81 -9.32
C ARG A 32 -25.57 13.30 -9.45
N ARG A 33 -24.69 12.71 -8.64
CA ARG A 33 -24.43 11.27 -8.68
C ARG A 33 -25.61 10.45 -8.17
N SER A 34 -26.35 10.94 -7.16
CA SER A 34 -27.58 10.27 -6.72
C SER A 34 -28.67 10.36 -7.79
N LEU A 35 -28.80 11.50 -8.46
CA LEU A 35 -29.77 11.67 -9.54
C LEU A 35 -29.43 10.82 -10.78
N GLU A 36 -28.14 10.64 -11.10
CA GLU A 36 -27.68 9.76 -12.18
C GLU A 36 -27.91 8.28 -11.87
N GLN A 37 -27.81 7.88 -10.59
CA GLN A 37 -28.14 6.52 -10.14
C GLN A 37 -29.64 6.21 -10.24
N ASP A 38 -30.49 7.21 -10.02
CA ASP A 38 -31.96 7.06 -10.09
C ASP A 38 -32.51 7.15 -11.53
N ALA A 39 -31.72 7.62 -12.51
CA ALA A 39 -32.18 7.96 -13.86
C ALA A 39 -31.86 6.92 -14.96
N ALA A 40 -31.30 5.75 -14.68
CA ALA A 40 -30.93 4.78 -15.73
C ALA A 40 -32.10 3.87 -16.16
N PRO A 41 -32.59 3.94 -17.43
CA PRO A 41 -33.57 3.01 -17.96
C PRO A 41 -32.91 1.90 -18.81
N LEU A 42 -33.53 0.73 -18.75
CA LEU A 42 -33.26 -0.49 -19.51
C LEU A 42 -33.09 -0.24 -21.03
N ARG A 43 -31.95 -0.64 -21.61
CA ARG A 43 -31.85 -0.91 -23.05
C ARG A 43 -30.81 -1.99 -23.38
N GLY A 44 -31.34 -3.12 -23.86
CA GLY A 44 -30.99 -3.61 -25.19
C GLY A 44 -29.71 -4.44 -25.36
N THR A 45 -29.79 -5.70 -24.96
CA THR A 45 -29.43 -6.89 -25.77
C THR A 45 -28.64 -6.66 -27.09
N GLY A 46 -27.45 -7.24 -27.16
CA GLY A 46 -26.72 -7.52 -28.40
C GLY A 46 -25.56 -8.48 -28.11
N GLY A 47 -25.78 -9.77 -28.35
CA GLY A 47 -24.87 -10.84 -27.93
C GLY A 47 -23.56 -10.93 -28.71
N ASN A 48 -22.56 -11.52 -28.08
CA ASN A 48 -21.77 -12.54 -28.74
C ASN A 48 -21.14 -13.51 -27.73
N SER A 49 -21.41 -14.78 -27.99
CA SER A 49 -20.83 -15.97 -27.36
C SER A 49 -19.30 -15.92 -27.36
N VAL A 50 -18.65 -16.47 -26.32
CA VAL A 50 -17.73 -17.62 -26.42
C VAL A 50 -16.98 -17.88 -25.08
N LEU A 51 -17.18 -19.11 -24.59
CA LEU A 51 -16.33 -19.99 -23.76
C LEU A 51 -15.96 -19.65 -22.29
N PHE A 52 -16.83 -20.21 -21.45
CA PHE A 52 -16.62 -20.72 -20.09
C PHE A 52 -15.38 -21.64 -19.97
N VAL A 53 -14.55 -21.42 -18.94
CA VAL A 53 -13.82 -22.48 -18.22
C VAL A 53 -14.06 -22.27 -16.73
N ALA A 54 -14.81 -23.18 -16.14
CA ALA A 54 -15.10 -23.25 -14.72
C ALA A 54 -13.94 -23.94 -13.98
N SER A 55 -13.54 -23.41 -12.82
CA SER A 55 -12.90 -24.23 -11.78
C SER A 55 -13.61 -23.95 -10.45
N ALA A 56 -14.04 -25.04 -9.84
CA ALA A 56 -14.84 -25.08 -8.63
C ALA A 56 -13.97 -25.45 -7.43
N PHE A 57 -14.04 -24.67 -6.37
CA PHE A 57 -13.77 -25.05 -4.98
C PHE A 57 -14.65 -24.12 -4.13
N GLY A 58 -15.71 -24.54 -3.44
CA GLY A 58 -15.97 -25.86 -2.86
C GLY A 58 -15.68 -25.79 -1.37
N ASP A 59 -16.64 -25.22 -0.63
CA ASP A 59 -16.70 -25.11 0.82
C ASP A 59 -16.26 -26.38 1.57
N ALA A 60 -15.49 -26.19 2.64
CA ALA A 60 -15.40 -27.14 3.73
C ALA A 60 -15.27 -26.37 5.07
N VAL A 61 -16.43 -26.08 5.64
CA VAL A 61 -16.61 -25.79 7.07
C VAL A 61 -16.52 -27.12 7.85
N MET A 62 -15.88 -27.09 9.03
CA MET A 62 -16.18 -27.78 10.31
C MET A 62 -14.89 -27.81 11.15
N SER A 63 -14.74 -26.96 12.17
CA SER A 63 -15.26 -27.06 13.55
C SER A 63 -14.51 -28.07 14.45
N ARG A 64 -13.70 -27.50 15.36
CA ARG A 64 -13.25 -28.00 16.68
C ARG A 64 -12.46 -26.82 17.29
N GLY A 65 -12.87 -26.14 18.36
CA GLY A 65 -13.43 -26.63 19.62
C GLY A 65 -12.30 -26.64 20.65
N GLY A 66 -12.18 -25.56 21.44
CA GLY A 66 -11.15 -25.39 22.47
C GLY A 66 -11.38 -24.11 23.27
N GLU A 67 -12.10 -24.26 24.37
CA GLU A 67 -12.48 -23.24 25.35
C GLU A 67 -11.29 -22.85 26.24
N THR A 68 -11.11 -21.56 26.50
CA THR A 68 -10.70 -21.02 27.81
C THR A 68 -11.23 -19.60 27.91
N GLY A 69 -12.30 -19.42 28.70
CA GLY A 69 -12.72 -18.11 29.17
C GLY A 69 -11.86 -17.67 30.34
N ASP A 70 -11.47 -16.40 30.35
CA ASP A 70 -11.12 -15.68 31.58
C ASP A 70 -11.54 -14.21 31.43
N VAL A 71 -12.70 -13.95 32.01
CA VAL A 71 -13.10 -12.80 32.84
C VAL A 71 -12.42 -11.45 32.55
N LEU A 72 -13.20 -10.55 31.94
CA LEU A 72 -13.03 -9.10 32.04
C LEU A 72 -13.21 -8.63 33.50
N PRO A 73 -12.31 -7.80 34.07
CA PRO A 73 -12.60 -7.07 35.29
C PRO A 73 -13.24 -5.70 35.01
N PRO A 74 -14.03 -5.17 35.95
CA PRO A 74 -14.95 -4.06 35.73
C PRO A 74 -14.30 -2.69 35.92
N LEU A 75 -14.93 -1.70 35.28
CA LEU A 75 -14.86 -0.28 35.62
C LEU A 75 -15.27 -0.09 37.08
N ASN A 76 -14.35 0.41 37.91
CA ASN A 76 -14.68 1.14 39.13
C ASN A 76 -13.78 2.38 39.21
N SER A 77 -14.43 3.53 39.15
CA SER A 77 -13.93 4.80 39.69
C SER A 77 -13.81 4.67 41.21
N ASP A 78 -12.65 5.00 41.75
CA ASP A 78 -12.49 5.99 42.82
C ASP A 78 -11.08 5.89 43.42
N GLY A 79 -10.51 7.05 43.71
CA GLY A 79 -9.38 7.17 44.64
C GLY A 79 -8.03 7.40 44.00
N PHE A 80 -7.75 8.68 43.70
CA PHE A 80 -6.55 9.38 44.18
C PHE A 80 -5.31 8.49 44.45
N ASP A 81 -4.44 8.32 43.45
CA ASP A 81 -3.03 7.96 43.66
C ASP A 81 -2.16 8.66 42.61
N GLU A 82 -2.20 9.99 42.69
CA GLU A 82 -1.33 10.91 41.97
C GLU A 82 -0.02 11.10 42.76
N LEU A 83 0.73 10.04 43.07
CA LEU A 83 2.02 10.14 43.80
C LEU A 83 3.00 9.00 43.46
N ALA A 84 3.45 8.94 42.20
CA ALA A 84 4.71 8.32 41.85
C ALA A 84 5.30 8.93 40.55
N GLN A 85 5.37 10.26 40.48
CA GLN A 85 6.29 10.90 39.53
C GLN A 85 7.71 10.69 40.05
N THR A 86 8.33 9.57 39.66
CA THR A 86 9.79 9.47 39.74
C THR A 86 10.35 10.66 38.97
N VAL A 87 11.09 11.52 39.66
CA VAL A 87 11.87 12.62 39.08
C VAL A 87 12.98 11.99 38.23
N GLN A 88 12.61 11.46 37.07
CA GLN A 88 13.56 11.11 36.03
C GLN A 88 14.02 12.44 35.42
N THR A 89 15.32 12.69 35.49
CA THR A 89 15.92 13.83 34.78
C THR A 89 15.47 13.77 33.29
N PRO A 90 15.31 14.92 32.60
CA PRO A 90 14.91 14.90 31.19
C PRO A 90 15.86 14.07 30.31
N GLU A 91 17.10 13.90 30.76
CA GLU A 91 18.10 13.02 30.15
C GLU A 91 17.80 11.53 30.33
N GLU A 92 17.36 11.09 31.51
CA GLU A 92 16.95 9.70 31.76
C GLU A 92 15.72 9.31 30.93
N LYS A 93 14.73 10.21 30.85
CA LYS A 93 13.56 10.02 29.97
C LYS A 93 13.97 9.91 28.50
N ARG A 94 14.95 10.72 28.08
CA ARG A 94 15.51 10.65 26.71
C ARG A 94 16.26 9.35 26.47
N ARG A 95 17.06 8.87 27.43
CA ARG A 95 17.79 7.60 27.35
C ARG A 95 16.81 6.42 27.27
N ALA A 96 15.80 6.38 28.13
CA ALA A 96 14.75 5.37 28.10
C ALA A 96 14.02 5.34 26.74
N ARG A 97 13.63 6.50 26.19
CA ARG A 97 13.02 6.57 24.84
C ARG A 97 13.96 6.11 23.72
N VAL A 98 15.25 6.38 23.82
CA VAL A 98 16.25 5.91 22.85
C VAL A 98 16.43 4.40 22.94
N GLU A 99 16.40 3.83 24.14
CA GLU A 99 16.48 2.39 24.37
C GLU A 99 15.21 1.68 23.90
N GLU A 100 14.03 2.22 24.17
CA GLU A 100 12.75 1.76 23.61
C GLU A 100 12.78 1.81 22.08
N TYR A 101 13.27 2.90 21.48
CA TYR A 101 13.42 3.02 20.04
C TYR A 101 14.37 1.96 19.46
N ARG A 102 15.52 1.72 20.11
CA ARG A 102 16.47 0.66 19.73
C ARG A 102 15.83 -0.73 19.83
N ALA A 103 15.07 -0.99 20.90
CA ALA A 103 14.36 -2.25 21.10
C ALA A 103 13.27 -2.46 20.04
N LEU A 104 12.51 -1.41 19.69
CA LEU A 104 11.51 -1.45 18.62
C LEU A 104 12.15 -1.69 17.24
N LEU A 105 13.30 -1.07 16.96
CA LEU A 105 14.06 -1.35 15.74
C LEU A 105 14.55 -2.80 15.68
N ALA A 106 15.02 -3.37 16.80
CA ALA A 106 15.43 -4.77 16.87
C ALA A 106 14.23 -5.71 16.64
N LYS A 107 13.09 -5.46 17.28
CA LYS A 107 11.83 -6.20 17.03
C LYS A 107 11.39 -6.13 15.58
N ARG A 108 11.46 -4.94 14.96
CA ARG A 108 11.15 -4.75 13.53
C ARG A 108 12.08 -5.58 12.64
N LYS A 109 13.38 -5.61 12.91
CA LYS A 109 14.35 -6.43 12.16
C LYS A 109 14.01 -7.92 12.26
N ALA A 110 13.75 -8.43 13.47
CA ALA A 110 13.37 -9.82 13.69
C ALA A 110 12.07 -10.19 12.95
N LEU A 111 11.06 -9.30 12.96
CA LEU A 111 9.82 -9.51 12.19
C LEU A 111 10.08 -9.55 10.69
N LEU A 112 10.93 -8.67 10.15
CA LEU A 112 11.28 -8.69 8.73
C LEU A 112 12.04 -9.97 8.35
N GLU A 113 12.94 -10.44 9.20
CA GLU A 113 13.65 -11.72 9.01
C GLU A 113 12.66 -12.90 9.00
N SER A 114 11.72 -12.96 9.95
CA SER A 114 10.67 -14.00 9.94
C SER A 114 9.78 -13.91 8.70
N ASN A 115 9.41 -12.70 8.26
CA ASN A 115 8.57 -12.49 7.08
C ASN A 115 9.29 -12.97 5.81
N LEU A 116 10.58 -12.68 5.68
CA LEU A 116 11.41 -13.18 4.58
C LEU A 116 11.43 -14.72 4.56
N VAL A 117 11.58 -15.37 5.70
CA VAL A 117 11.54 -16.85 5.79
C VAL A 117 10.18 -17.39 5.35
N TYR A 118 9.07 -16.78 5.77
CA TYR A 118 7.74 -17.18 5.31
C TYR A 118 7.54 -16.96 3.81
N GLN A 119 8.04 -15.84 3.26
CA GLN A 119 8.00 -15.59 1.81
C GLN A 119 8.81 -16.63 1.03
N GLN A 120 9.95 -17.08 1.55
CA GLN A 120 10.74 -18.16 0.95
C GLN A 120 10.03 -19.52 1.03
N LEU A 121 9.36 -19.84 2.13
CA LEU A 121 8.56 -21.07 2.25
C LEU A 121 7.37 -21.06 1.29
N LEU A 122 6.69 -19.92 1.19
CA LEU A 122 5.55 -19.74 0.30
C LEU A 122 5.97 -19.79 -1.17
N SER A 123 7.10 -19.17 -1.53
CA SER A 123 7.63 -19.23 -2.89
C SER A 123 8.04 -20.64 -3.29
N ARG A 124 8.63 -21.43 -2.37
CA ARG A 124 8.91 -22.86 -2.58
C ARG A 124 7.63 -23.67 -2.76
N HIS A 125 6.63 -23.47 -1.90
CA HIS A 125 5.34 -24.16 -2.01
C HIS A 125 4.65 -23.88 -3.35
N TYR A 126 4.60 -22.61 -3.79
CA TYR A 126 4.03 -22.26 -5.10
C TYR A 126 4.90 -22.72 -6.28
N ALA A 127 6.22 -22.82 -6.13
CA ALA A 127 7.09 -23.42 -7.14
C ALA A 127 6.84 -24.93 -7.26
N GLU A 128 6.68 -25.64 -6.14
CA GLU A 128 6.34 -27.06 -6.11
C GLU A 128 4.92 -27.32 -6.66
N GLN A 129 3.96 -26.44 -6.36
CA GLN A 129 2.61 -26.51 -6.91
C GLN A 129 2.60 -26.30 -8.44
N ARG A 130 3.37 -25.33 -8.95
CA ARG A 130 3.54 -25.12 -10.40
C ARG A 130 4.21 -26.31 -11.09
N ARG A 131 5.24 -26.90 -10.47
CA ARG A 131 5.88 -28.15 -10.94
C ARG A 131 4.89 -29.32 -11.00
N ARG A 132 4.02 -29.48 -10.01
CA ARG A 132 2.97 -30.51 -10.00
C ARG A 132 1.92 -30.28 -11.09
N ASN A 133 1.68 -29.03 -11.46
CA ASN A 133 0.73 -28.65 -12.51
C ASN A 133 1.36 -28.64 -13.93
N GLY A 134 2.66 -28.89 -14.06
CA GLY A 134 3.36 -28.91 -15.36
C GLY A 134 3.58 -27.51 -15.97
N GLU A 135 3.48 -26.45 -15.17
CA GLU A 135 3.63 -25.05 -15.60
C GLU A 135 5.08 -24.55 -15.41
N ASP A 136 6.08 -25.35 -15.79
CA ASP A 136 7.50 -25.01 -15.56
C ASP A 136 8.02 -23.88 -16.48
N ASP A 137 7.32 -23.57 -17.57
CA ASP A 137 7.74 -22.57 -18.56
C ASP A 137 7.18 -21.16 -18.33
N VAL A 138 6.27 -20.98 -17.35
CA VAL A 138 5.63 -19.67 -17.17
C VAL A 138 6.49 -18.77 -16.27
N ALA A 139 7.35 -18.04 -16.98
CA ALA A 139 7.92 -16.73 -16.66
C ALA A 139 8.97 -16.70 -15.53
N GLN A 140 10.24 -16.78 -15.95
CA GLN A 140 11.23 -15.84 -15.42
C GLN A 140 10.70 -14.41 -15.67
N LEU A 141 9.98 -13.84 -14.70
CA LEU A 141 9.44 -12.47 -14.76
C LEU A 141 10.55 -11.42 -14.93
N THR A 142 11.80 -11.80 -14.73
CA THR A 142 12.97 -10.94 -14.80
C THR A 142 13.93 -11.56 -15.80
N THR A 143 14.27 -10.82 -16.86
CA THR A 143 15.31 -11.26 -17.78
C THR A 143 16.62 -11.35 -17.02
N PRO A 144 17.47 -12.36 -17.28
CA PRO A 144 18.77 -12.50 -16.60
C PRO A 144 19.64 -11.25 -16.78
N ASP A 145 19.46 -10.52 -17.88
CA ASP A 145 20.08 -9.21 -18.12
C ASP A 145 19.58 -8.12 -17.16
N ALA A 146 18.28 -8.08 -16.84
CA ALA A 146 17.74 -7.12 -15.88
C ALA A 146 18.24 -7.39 -14.45
N GLU A 147 18.40 -8.67 -14.08
CA GLU A 147 19.02 -9.06 -12.81
C GLU A 147 20.51 -8.66 -12.78
N ALA A 148 21.26 -8.92 -13.85
CA ALA A 148 22.65 -8.52 -13.97
C ALA A 148 22.84 -6.99 -13.87
N ALA A 149 21.95 -6.22 -14.53
CA ALA A 149 21.94 -4.76 -14.45
C ALA A 149 21.60 -4.25 -13.04
N TYR A 150 20.63 -4.88 -12.36
CA TYR A 150 20.29 -4.57 -10.97
C TYR A 150 21.51 -4.80 -10.05
N TRP A 151 22.17 -5.94 -10.15
CA TRP A 151 23.35 -6.24 -9.34
C TRP A 151 24.53 -5.31 -9.65
N ALA A 152 24.70 -4.87 -10.90
CA ALA A 152 25.69 -3.86 -11.27
C ALA A 152 25.40 -2.51 -10.59
N LEU A 153 24.13 -2.08 -10.57
CA LEU A 153 23.73 -0.85 -9.89
C LEU A 153 23.91 -0.95 -8.37
N VAL A 154 23.56 -2.10 -7.76
CA VAL A 154 23.77 -2.34 -6.33
C VAL A 154 25.26 -2.27 -5.97
N ARG A 155 26.15 -2.82 -6.81
CA ARG A 155 27.60 -2.70 -6.64
C ARG A 155 28.07 -1.25 -6.73
N GLN A 156 27.61 -0.49 -7.72
CA GLN A 156 27.94 0.94 -7.82
C GLN A 156 27.49 1.71 -6.58
N VAL A 157 26.29 1.46 -6.07
CA VAL A 157 25.81 2.09 -4.83
C VAL A 157 26.67 1.70 -3.62
N ALA A 158 27.11 0.44 -3.53
CA ALA A 158 28.02 0.00 -2.47
C ALA A 158 29.39 0.69 -2.55
N GLU A 159 29.96 0.81 -3.76
CA GLU A 159 31.21 1.55 -3.99
C GLU A 159 31.07 3.03 -3.63
N GLU A 160 29.98 3.69 -4.01
CA GLU A 160 29.73 5.09 -3.65
C GLU A 160 29.57 5.27 -2.14
N ARG A 161 28.89 4.34 -1.46
CA ARG A 161 28.78 4.36 0.01
C ARG A 161 30.16 4.25 0.65
N GLN A 162 31.01 3.32 0.18
CA GLN A 162 32.38 3.19 0.66
C GLN A 162 33.20 4.46 0.39
N ARG A 163 33.05 5.10 -0.78
CA ARG A 163 33.72 6.38 -1.10
C ARG A 163 33.29 7.49 -0.15
N VAL A 164 31.99 7.60 0.15
CA VAL A 164 31.46 8.60 1.09
C VAL A 164 31.94 8.31 2.51
N GLU A 165 31.91 7.05 2.94
CA GLU A 165 32.42 6.63 4.26
C GLU A 165 33.91 6.96 4.41
N ALA A 166 34.73 6.62 3.41
CA ALA A 166 36.15 6.92 3.39
C ALA A 166 36.43 8.43 3.44
N ARG A 167 35.72 9.24 2.64
CA ARG A 167 35.82 10.71 2.70
C ARG A 167 35.40 11.25 4.05
N SER A 168 34.32 10.73 4.63
CA SER A 168 33.85 11.15 5.96
C SER A 168 34.85 10.78 7.06
N ALA A 169 35.50 9.63 6.96
CA ALA A 169 36.53 9.19 7.89
C ALA A 169 37.80 10.03 7.76
N ALA A 170 38.21 10.38 6.53
CA ALA A 170 39.32 11.29 6.28
C ALA A 170 39.05 12.68 6.87
N LEU A 171 37.87 13.26 6.63
CA LEU A 171 37.48 14.55 7.20
C LEU A 171 37.43 14.53 8.73
N LYS A 172 36.97 13.42 9.34
CA LYS A 172 37.00 13.26 10.80
C LYS A 172 38.42 13.23 11.34
N LYS A 173 39.32 12.46 10.71
CA LYS A 173 40.75 12.44 11.09
C LYS A 173 41.38 13.82 10.95
N ASP A 174 41.09 14.54 9.88
CA ASP A 174 41.59 15.90 9.68
C ASP A 174 41.08 16.84 10.77
N LEU A 175 39.79 16.75 11.14
CA LEU A 175 39.22 17.52 12.24
C LEU A 175 39.87 17.20 13.58
N GLU A 176 40.07 15.91 13.90
CA GLU A 176 40.75 15.48 15.12
C GLU A 176 42.19 16.01 15.18
N LEU A 177 42.90 15.99 14.04
CA LEU A 177 44.26 16.52 13.94
C LEU A 177 44.27 18.04 14.13
N GLN A 178 43.32 18.78 13.54
CA GLN A 178 43.20 20.22 13.79
C GLN A 178 42.86 20.51 15.26
N GLN A 179 41.96 19.74 15.87
CA GLN A 179 41.64 19.87 17.30
C GLN A 179 42.90 19.68 18.15
N GLN A 180 43.63 18.58 17.96
CA GLN A 180 44.88 18.32 18.69
C GLN A 180 45.93 19.42 18.52
N ARG A 181 45.99 20.07 17.35
CA ARG A 181 46.91 21.18 17.10
C ARG A 181 46.52 22.46 17.84
N TYR A 182 45.23 22.77 17.90
CA TYR A 182 44.76 24.03 18.49
C TYR A 182 44.43 23.92 19.98
N GLU A 183 44.11 22.73 20.50
CA GLU A 183 43.79 22.53 21.92
C GLU A 183 44.86 23.08 22.87
N PRO A 184 46.17 22.75 22.76
CA PRO A 184 47.18 23.28 23.67
C PRO A 184 47.32 24.80 23.53
N ILE A 185 47.18 25.34 22.32
CA ILE A 185 47.24 26.79 22.08
C ILE A 185 46.05 27.50 22.75
N MET A 186 44.86 26.89 22.69
CA MET A 186 43.66 27.41 23.35
C MET A 186 43.77 27.33 24.88
N GLU A 187 44.33 26.23 25.41
CA GLU A 187 44.60 26.08 26.85
C GLU A 187 45.63 27.10 27.33
N GLU A 188 46.75 27.27 26.62
CA GLU A 188 47.76 28.29 26.90
C GLU A 188 47.16 29.70 26.89
N ALA A 189 46.38 30.05 25.86
CA ALA A 189 45.69 31.34 25.80
C ALA A 189 44.72 31.53 26.98
N ALA A 190 43.95 30.50 27.33
CA ALA A 190 43.03 30.55 28.47
C ALA A 190 43.76 30.71 29.81
N THR A 191 44.93 30.07 29.98
CA THR A 191 45.75 30.28 31.18
C THR A 191 46.30 31.70 31.24
N GLN A 192 46.77 32.26 30.13
CA GLN A 192 47.25 33.65 30.07
C GLN A 192 46.12 34.65 30.36
N GLU A 193 44.91 34.42 29.84
CA GLU A 193 43.75 35.26 30.14
C GLU A 193 43.38 35.22 31.63
N ARG A 194 43.38 34.04 32.25
CA ARG A 194 43.14 33.89 33.70
C ARG A 194 44.23 34.60 34.52
N ASN A 195 45.50 34.43 34.16
CA ASN A 195 46.62 35.08 34.84
C ASN A 195 46.51 36.61 34.73
N PHE A 196 46.09 37.13 33.58
CA PHE A 196 45.88 38.57 33.39
C PHE A 196 44.70 39.09 34.21
N GLN A 197 43.61 38.33 34.30
CA GLN A 197 42.46 38.67 35.16
C GLN A 197 42.87 38.72 36.64
N GLN A 198 43.68 37.76 37.10
CA GLN A 198 44.23 37.73 38.46
C GLN A 198 45.16 38.93 38.70
N TYR A 199 46.03 39.27 37.75
CA TYR A 199 46.88 40.47 37.86
C TYR A 199 46.06 41.77 37.97
N ILE A 200 44.98 41.90 37.19
CA ILE A 200 44.06 43.05 37.33
C ILE A 200 43.39 43.06 38.70
N GLN A 201 42.94 41.90 39.19
CA GLN A 201 42.34 41.77 40.52
C GLN A 201 43.32 42.21 41.63
N GLU A 202 44.58 41.75 41.56
CA GLU A 202 45.62 42.12 42.53
C GLU A 202 45.98 43.61 42.44
N LEU A 203 46.12 44.14 41.23
CA LEU A 203 46.39 45.56 41.01
C LEU A 203 45.24 46.43 41.54
N THR A 204 44.00 46.10 41.21
CA THR A 204 42.82 46.85 41.68
C THR A 204 42.61 46.76 43.18
N ALA A 205 42.94 45.63 43.81
CA ALA A 205 42.95 45.49 45.27
C ALA A 205 44.02 46.36 45.95
N SER A 206 45.16 46.61 45.28
CA SER A 206 46.23 47.48 45.79
C SER A 206 45.94 48.99 45.64
N VAL A 207 45.01 49.37 44.75
CA VAL A 207 44.66 50.77 44.46
C VAL A 207 43.77 51.35 45.56
N ARG A 208 44.08 52.59 46.00
CA ARG A 208 43.34 53.34 47.01
C ARG A 208 42.79 54.65 46.45
N PHE A 209 41.68 55.13 46.98
CA PHE A 209 41.11 56.41 46.57
C PHE A 209 41.97 57.60 47.04
N MET A 210 42.39 58.45 46.10
CA MET A 210 43.30 59.59 46.35
C MET A 210 42.84 60.56 47.45
N ARG A 211 41.53 60.72 47.66
CA ARG A 211 40.96 61.66 48.63
C ARG A 211 40.64 61.05 50.00
N SER A 212 40.40 59.74 50.06
CA SER A 212 39.91 59.06 51.27
C SER A 212 40.84 57.96 51.78
N ASN A 213 41.90 57.61 51.03
CA ASN A 213 42.84 56.53 51.30
C ASN A 213 42.20 55.15 51.60
N ARG A 214 40.90 54.98 51.35
CA ARG A 214 40.19 53.72 51.50
C ARG A 214 40.44 52.82 50.28
N PRO A 215 40.56 51.50 50.46
CA PRO A 215 40.60 50.56 49.35
C PRO A 215 39.25 50.53 48.62
N ILE A 216 39.26 50.11 47.36
CA ILE A 216 38.03 49.89 46.58
C ILE A 216 37.28 48.68 47.16
N PRO A 217 35.95 48.74 47.36
CA PRO A 217 35.19 47.60 47.85
C PRO A 217 35.22 46.43 46.86
N THR A 218 35.33 45.21 47.37
CA THR A 218 35.45 43.98 46.57
C THR A 218 34.29 43.79 45.58
N GLU A 219 33.06 44.13 45.98
CA GLU A 219 31.89 44.08 45.09
C GLU A 219 31.99 45.02 43.88
N ALA A 220 32.68 46.16 44.02
CA ALA A 220 32.90 47.07 42.90
C ALA A 220 34.00 46.54 41.95
N ILE A 221 34.97 45.81 42.49
CA ILE A 221 36.02 45.14 41.70
C ILE A 221 35.42 44.00 40.88
N GLU A 222 34.57 43.16 41.49
CA GLU A 222 33.86 42.07 40.81
C GLU A 222 32.98 42.59 39.67
N LYS A 223 32.18 43.64 39.91
CA LYS A 223 31.38 44.30 38.87
C LYS A 223 32.23 44.84 37.73
N TYR A 224 33.42 45.38 38.04
CA TYR A 224 34.34 45.87 37.01
C TYR A 224 34.88 44.72 36.14
N ILE A 225 35.23 43.59 36.74
CA ILE A 225 35.73 42.40 36.03
C ILE A 225 34.65 41.79 35.15
N GLU A 226 33.40 41.73 35.62
CA GLU A 226 32.26 41.26 34.83
C GLU A 226 32.01 42.15 33.61
N LEU A 227 32.05 43.47 33.80
CA LEU A 227 31.91 44.43 32.69
C LEU A 227 33.08 44.32 31.70
N GLU A 228 34.31 44.15 32.17
CA GLU A 228 35.48 43.97 31.32
C GLU A 228 35.39 42.64 30.54
N ALA A 229 34.97 41.54 31.18
CA ALA A 229 34.75 40.26 30.54
C ALA A 229 33.66 40.33 29.45
N ALA A 230 32.55 41.02 29.74
CA ALA A 230 31.49 41.27 28.76
C ALA A 230 32.00 42.08 27.56
N GLN A 231 32.76 43.14 27.79
CA GLN A 231 33.37 43.94 26.70
C GLN A 231 34.38 43.13 25.89
N ARG A 232 35.26 42.36 26.55
CA ARG A 232 36.24 41.49 25.88
C ARG A 232 35.57 40.40 25.04
N SER A 233 34.52 39.77 25.54
CA SER A 233 33.76 38.77 24.78
C SER A 233 33.06 39.40 23.56
N ALA A 234 32.55 40.62 23.66
CA ALA A 234 31.98 41.35 22.53
C ALA A 234 33.05 41.71 21.47
N ILE A 235 34.24 42.15 21.91
CA ILE A 235 35.39 42.38 21.03
C ILE A 235 35.81 41.07 20.36
N HIS A 236 35.93 39.99 21.11
CA HIS A 236 36.26 38.66 20.58
C HIS A 236 35.23 38.22 19.53
N ALA A 237 33.93 38.35 19.80
CA ALA A 237 32.87 38.05 18.84
C ALA A 237 32.98 38.89 17.55
N SER A 238 33.26 40.19 17.67
CA SER A 238 33.47 41.06 16.51
C SER A 238 34.71 40.67 15.69
N ARG A 239 35.80 40.26 16.36
CA ARG A 239 37.04 39.81 15.71
C ARG A 239 36.86 38.49 15.00
N VAL A 240 36.15 37.54 15.61
CA VAL A 240 35.77 36.28 14.97
C VAL A 240 34.93 36.56 13.73
N ARG A 241 33.93 37.45 13.82
CA ARG A 241 33.12 37.87 12.67
C ARG A 241 33.97 38.50 11.56
N TYR A 242 34.91 39.38 11.93
CA TYR A 242 35.86 39.98 10.98
C TYR A 242 36.74 38.91 10.31
N LEU A 243 37.29 37.95 11.06
CA LEU A 243 38.09 36.86 10.52
C LEU A 243 37.27 35.96 9.58
N GLN A 244 36.03 35.65 9.93
CA GLN A 244 35.11 34.90 9.07
C GLN A 244 34.85 35.65 7.76
N LEU A 245 34.57 36.96 7.82
CA LEU A 245 34.35 37.80 6.64
C LEU A 245 35.62 37.92 5.80
N ARG A 246 36.79 38.14 6.42
CA ARG A 246 38.08 38.18 5.74
C ARG A 246 38.39 36.85 5.05
N ASN A 247 38.15 35.72 5.71
CA ASN A 247 38.34 34.40 5.12
C ASN A 247 37.34 34.12 3.99
N ARG A 248 36.11 34.62 4.08
CA ARG A 248 35.14 34.57 2.99
C ARG A 248 35.60 35.42 1.80
N LEU A 249 36.08 36.63 2.04
CA LEU A 249 36.66 37.49 1.01
C LEU A 249 37.90 36.85 0.38
N LEU A 250 38.77 36.21 1.17
CA LEU A 250 39.92 35.47 0.65
C LEU A 250 39.50 34.28 -0.20
N ARG A 251 38.47 33.53 0.20
CA ARG A 251 37.89 32.44 -0.62
C ARG A 251 37.31 32.97 -1.93
N LEU A 252 36.54 34.05 -1.88
CA LEU A 252 35.99 34.69 -3.08
C LEU A 252 37.09 35.26 -3.98
N ARG A 253 38.14 35.86 -3.40
CA ARG A 253 39.29 36.38 -4.13
C ARG A 253 40.14 35.26 -4.71
N ARG A 254 40.26 34.11 -4.05
CA ARG A 254 40.89 32.90 -4.60
C ARG A 254 40.03 32.24 -5.67
N ALA A 255 38.71 32.31 -5.59
CA ALA A 255 37.84 31.86 -6.68
C ALA A 255 37.96 32.79 -7.90
N ALA A 256 37.99 34.11 -7.69
CA ALA A 256 38.21 35.11 -8.74
C ALA A 256 39.63 35.00 -9.35
N LYS A 257 40.66 34.87 -8.51
CA LYS A 257 42.03 34.60 -8.96
C LYS A 257 42.21 33.19 -9.54
N GLY A 258 41.44 32.20 -9.10
CA GLY A 258 41.44 30.85 -9.70
C GLY A 258 40.85 30.87 -11.11
N GLY A 259 39.94 31.81 -11.38
CA GLY A 259 39.52 32.17 -12.73
C GLY A 259 40.62 32.85 -13.54
N ALA A 260 41.41 33.76 -12.94
CA ALA A 260 42.49 34.50 -13.61
C ALA A 260 43.87 33.78 -13.65
N ALA A 261 44.11 32.78 -12.80
CA ALA A 261 45.36 32.02 -12.70
C ALA A 261 45.43 30.87 -13.71
N LEU A 262 44.30 30.55 -14.36
CA LEU A 262 44.29 29.63 -15.49
C LEU A 262 44.71 30.32 -16.80
N SER A 263 44.73 31.67 -16.87
CA SER A 263 45.18 32.42 -18.05
C SER A 263 46.57 33.06 -17.93
N SER A 264 47.15 33.14 -16.72
CA SER A 264 48.39 33.92 -16.46
C SER A 264 49.63 33.10 -16.07
N SER A 265 49.59 31.77 -16.13
CA SER A 265 50.77 30.94 -15.79
C SER A 265 51.85 30.85 -16.88
N ALA A 266 51.85 31.75 -17.87
CA ALA A 266 52.80 31.70 -18.99
C ALA A 266 53.85 32.84 -19.01
N SER A 267 53.72 33.92 -18.22
CA SER A 267 54.50 35.15 -18.50
C SER A 267 55.18 35.83 -17.30
N THR A 268 55.41 35.16 -16.17
CA THR A 268 56.14 35.78 -15.05
C THR A 268 57.34 34.95 -14.60
N ALA A 269 58.38 34.95 -15.44
CA ALA A 269 59.71 34.53 -15.04
C ALA A 269 60.83 35.29 -15.78
N THR A 270 60.74 36.61 -15.95
CA THR A 270 61.90 37.48 -16.28
C THR A 270 61.47 38.96 -16.24
N ALA A 271 61.74 39.68 -15.15
CA ALA A 271 61.93 41.14 -15.15
C ALA A 271 62.23 41.63 -13.73
N ALA A 272 63.46 41.41 -13.27
CA ALA A 272 64.01 42.08 -12.11
C ALA A 272 65.38 42.64 -12.52
N ALA A 273 65.38 43.70 -13.32
CA ALA A 273 66.52 44.58 -13.53
C ALA A 273 66.09 45.84 -14.31
N THR A 274 66.66 46.96 -13.92
CA THR A 274 66.69 48.28 -14.61
C THR A 274 65.57 49.25 -14.22
N GLY A 275 66.00 50.35 -13.60
CA GLY A 275 65.20 51.54 -13.37
C GLY A 275 65.39 52.58 -14.48
N GLN A 276 64.63 53.67 -14.34
CA GLN A 276 64.12 54.57 -15.40
C GLN A 276 62.82 54.02 -16.00
N ASP A 277 61.94 54.91 -16.46
CA ASP A 277 60.59 54.63 -17.04
C ASP A 277 59.40 54.72 -16.07
N GLY A 278 59.31 55.84 -15.34
CA GLY A 278 58.12 56.20 -14.54
C GLY A 278 56.90 56.65 -15.36
N GLU A 279 57.06 57.03 -16.63
CA GLU A 279 55.96 57.55 -17.47
C GLU A 279 55.57 56.58 -18.61
N GLU A 280 56.50 55.78 -19.14
CA GLU A 280 56.19 54.71 -20.11
C GLU A 280 55.52 53.51 -19.44
N SER A 281 55.81 53.25 -18.16
CA SER A 281 55.13 52.19 -17.40
C SER A 281 53.64 52.49 -17.18
N ASP A 282 53.24 53.74 -17.04
CA ASP A 282 51.82 54.12 -16.90
C ASP A 282 51.04 54.05 -18.22
N ALA A 283 51.69 54.36 -19.35
CA ALA A 283 51.10 54.16 -20.68
C ALA A 283 51.00 52.68 -21.07
N ALA A 284 52.04 51.88 -20.75
CA ALA A 284 52.02 50.43 -20.91
C ALA A 284 50.97 49.77 -19.99
N ASN A 285 50.82 50.26 -18.75
CA ASN A 285 49.75 49.84 -17.84
C ASN A 285 48.36 50.23 -18.38
N HIS A 286 48.19 51.43 -18.95
CA HIS A 286 46.92 51.82 -19.59
C HIS A 286 46.58 50.96 -20.80
N HIS A 287 47.57 50.62 -21.63
CA HIS A 287 47.39 49.71 -22.75
C HIS A 287 47.06 48.29 -22.28
N MET A 288 47.73 47.81 -21.22
CA MET A 288 47.42 46.53 -20.58
C MET A 288 46.00 46.50 -20.00
N PHE A 289 45.57 47.56 -19.29
CA PHE A 289 44.21 47.67 -18.77
C PHE A 289 43.16 47.75 -19.88
N LEU A 290 43.50 48.36 -21.02
CA LEU A 290 42.61 48.40 -22.18
C LEU A 290 42.46 47.01 -22.81
N ILE A 291 43.54 46.25 -22.93
CA ILE A 291 43.51 44.85 -23.39
C ILE A 291 42.69 43.99 -22.43
N ASP A 292 42.90 44.12 -21.12
CA ASP A 292 42.12 43.39 -20.11
C ASP A 292 40.63 43.76 -20.17
N PHE A 293 40.31 45.03 -20.40
CA PHE A 293 38.93 45.49 -20.55
C PHE A 293 38.27 44.96 -21.83
N GLU A 294 38.98 44.98 -22.95
CA GLU A 294 38.52 44.39 -24.21
C GLU A 294 38.33 42.88 -24.09
N GLN A 295 39.27 42.19 -23.42
CA GLN A 295 39.17 40.78 -23.11
C GLN A 295 37.95 40.49 -22.24
N LEU A 296 37.72 41.27 -21.17
CA LEU A 296 36.55 41.12 -20.30
C LEU A 296 35.25 41.32 -21.08
N LYS A 297 35.25 42.21 -22.07
CA LYS A 297 34.11 42.45 -22.95
C LYS A 297 33.83 41.25 -23.84
N VAL A 298 34.86 40.67 -24.45
CA VAL A 298 34.76 39.44 -25.26
C VAL A 298 34.30 38.25 -24.41
N GLU A 299 34.82 38.12 -23.18
CA GLU A 299 34.39 37.10 -22.24
C GLU A 299 32.94 37.30 -21.83
N ASN A 300 32.51 38.54 -21.57
CA ASN A 300 31.13 38.85 -21.23
C ASN A 300 30.18 38.51 -22.39
N THR A 301 30.53 38.86 -23.63
CA THR A 301 29.72 38.49 -24.80
C THR A 301 29.64 36.97 -24.97
N SER A 302 30.77 36.25 -24.84
CA SER A 302 30.77 34.78 -24.92
C SER A 302 29.97 34.11 -23.80
N LEU A 303 30.03 34.66 -22.58
CA LEU A 303 29.21 34.18 -21.46
C LEU A 303 27.73 34.46 -21.70
N ASN A 304 27.39 35.60 -22.29
CA ASN A 304 26.01 35.95 -22.60
C ASN A 304 25.44 35.05 -23.70
N GLU A 305 26.20 34.75 -24.75
CA GLU A 305 25.85 33.74 -25.78
C GLU A 305 25.57 32.38 -25.13
N LYS A 306 26.44 31.92 -24.23
CA LYS A 306 26.22 30.65 -23.50
C LYS A 306 24.97 30.69 -22.62
N ILE A 307 24.67 31.82 -21.99
CA ILE A 307 23.44 31.98 -21.20
C ILE A 307 22.23 31.89 -22.12
N GLU A 308 22.27 32.53 -23.28
CA GLU A 308 21.21 32.49 -24.28
C GLU A 308 21.00 31.05 -24.81
N GLU A 309 22.05 30.35 -25.21
CA GLU A 309 22.01 28.93 -25.61
C GLU A 309 21.38 28.05 -24.53
N ARG A 310 21.82 28.19 -23.27
CA ARG A 310 21.27 27.45 -22.14
C ARG A 310 19.81 27.81 -21.89
N SER A 311 19.44 29.07 -22.07
CA SER A 311 18.06 29.52 -21.91
C SER A 311 17.14 28.89 -22.96
N GLU A 312 17.60 28.78 -24.21
CA GLU A 312 16.89 28.08 -25.27
C GLU A 312 16.77 26.58 -25.01
N GLU A 313 17.85 25.93 -24.54
CA GLU A 313 17.81 24.51 -24.13
C GLU A 313 16.76 24.29 -23.05
N VAL A 314 16.72 25.17 -22.03
CA VAL A 314 15.72 25.11 -20.96
C VAL A 314 14.31 25.28 -21.52
N LEU A 315 14.08 26.19 -22.46
CA LEU A 315 12.78 26.34 -23.12
C LEU A 315 12.39 25.11 -23.95
N LYS A 316 13.33 24.54 -24.71
CA LYS A 316 13.13 23.29 -25.47
C LYS A 316 12.77 22.14 -24.53
N LEU A 317 13.44 22.02 -23.39
CA LEU A 317 13.13 21.01 -22.37
C LEU A 317 11.76 21.24 -21.74
N ARG A 318 11.39 22.48 -21.40
CA ARG A 318 10.04 22.80 -20.89
C ARG A 318 8.95 22.40 -21.88
N ASN A 319 9.14 22.70 -23.17
CA ASN A 319 8.19 22.30 -24.22
C ASN A 319 8.07 20.78 -24.35
N LYS A 320 9.20 20.05 -24.27
CA LYS A 320 9.20 18.58 -24.23
C LYS A 320 8.41 18.06 -23.03
N VAL A 321 8.65 18.59 -21.83
CA VAL A 321 7.93 18.21 -20.61
C VAL A 321 6.42 18.47 -20.75
N THR A 322 6.01 19.64 -21.24
CA THR A 322 4.59 19.95 -21.46
C THR A 322 3.95 19.00 -22.47
N ASN A 323 4.63 18.67 -23.57
CA ASN A 323 4.12 17.71 -24.54
C ASN A 323 3.99 16.30 -23.93
N THR A 324 4.99 15.85 -23.17
CA THR A 324 4.92 14.57 -22.44
C THR A 324 3.77 14.57 -21.44
N ILE A 325 3.51 15.69 -20.74
CA ILE A 325 2.35 15.83 -19.85
C ILE A 325 1.04 15.67 -20.63
N HIS A 326 0.88 16.35 -21.77
CA HIS A 326 -0.32 16.19 -22.61
C HIS A 326 -0.52 14.75 -23.08
N ILE A 327 0.54 14.09 -23.57
CA ILE A 327 0.49 12.68 -23.98
C ILE A 327 0.10 11.80 -22.79
N ALA A 328 0.70 12.01 -21.62
CA ALA A 328 0.37 11.26 -20.41
C ALA A 328 -1.09 11.47 -19.98
N THR A 329 -1.61 12.69 -20.09
CA THR A 329 -3.03 12.99 -19.82
C THR A 329 -3.94 12.25 -20.79
N HIS A 330 -3.67 12.27 -22.10
CA HIS A 330 -4.46 11.53 -23.07
C HIS A 330 -4.41 10.02 -22.86
N VAL A 331 -3.25 9.47 -22.50
CA VAL A 331 -3.12 8.04 -22.18
C VAL A 331 -3.93 7.70 -20.93
N ARG A 332 -3.89 8.57 -19.90
CA ARG A 332 -4.67 8.40 -18.68
C ARG A 332 -6.17 8.42 -18.96
N GLU A 333 -6.65 9.39 -19.73
CA GLU A 333 -8.06 9.48 -20.11
C GLU A 333 -8.53 8.23 -20.86
N LYS A 334 -7.79 7.79 -21.87
CA LYS A 334 -8.10 6.54 -22.61
C LYS A 334 -8.12 5.33 -21.68
N LEU A 335 -7.17 5.26 -20.76
CA LEU A 335 -7.09 4.16 -19.81
C LEU A 335 -8.27 4.17 -18.85
N ASP A 336 -8.70 5.33 -18.38
CA ASP A 336 -9.87 5.47 -17.52
C ASP A 336 -11.18 5.12 -18.28
N CYS A 337 -11.30 5.47 -19.56
CA CYS A 337 -12.40 4.99 -20.42
C CYS A 337 -12.41 3.46 -20.53
N VAL A 338 -11.27 2.84 -20.85
CA VAL A 338 -11.15 1.37 -20.97
C VAL A 338 -11.41 0.68 -19.63
N ARG A 339 -11.05 1.30 -18.51
CA ARG A 339 -11.39 0.79 -17.17
C ARG A 339 -12.89 0.81 -16.91
N ALA A 340 -13.59 1.87 -17.31
CA ALA A 340 -15.04 1.95 -17.19
C ALA A 340 -15.72 0.86 -18.03
N GLU A 341 -15.33 0.71 -19.30
CA GLU A 341 -15.83 -0.36 -20.18
C GLU A 341 -15.59 -1.76 -19.60
N ASN A 342 -14.40 -2.01 -19.03
CA ASN A 342 -14.12 -3.29 -18.36
C ASN A 342 -15.01 -3.51 -17.12
N ALA A 343 -15.35 -2.47 -16.38
CA ALA A 343 -16.25 -2.58 -15.23
C ALA A 343 -17.67 -2.94 -15.68
N GLU A 344 -18.17 -2.30 -16.74
CA GLU A 344 -19.47 -2.62 -17.36
C GLU A 344 -19.50 -4.06 -17.88
N LEU A 345 -18.47 -4.50 -18.59
CA LEU A 345 -18.37 -5.89 -19.07
C LEU A 345 -18.37 -6.90 -17.92
N ARG A 346 -17.69 -6.61 -16.81
CA ARG A 346 -17.74 -7.46 -15.61
C ARG A 346 -19.13 -7.54 -15.00
N GLN A 347 -19.87 -6.43 -15.00
CA GLN A 347 -21.27 -6.42 -14.54
C GLN A 347 -22.16 -7.26 -15.46
N HIS A 348 -21.95 -7.18 -16.79
CA HIS A 348 -22.67 -8.03 -17.73
C HIS A 348 -22.37 -9.52 -17.52
N VAL A 349 -21.12 -9.90 -17.29
CA VAL A 349 -20.76 -11.29 -16.96
C VAL A 349 -21.47 -11.75 -15.70
N ALA A 350 -21.42 -10.95 -14.62
CA ALA A 350 -22.12 -11.27 -13.38
C ALA A 350 -23.63 -11.47 -13.58
N SER A 351 -24.28 -10.57 -14.33
CA SER A 351 -25.70 -10.70 -14.69
C SER A 351 -26.00 -11.99 -15.45
N THR A 352 -25.16 -12.35 -16.42
CA THR A 352 -25.35 -13.59 -17.18
C THR A 352 -25.12 -14.84 -16.33
N ASP A 353 -24.19 -14.80 -15.38
CA ASP A 353 -23.96 -15.90 -14.44
C ASP A 353 -25.14 -16.08 -13.48
N GLU A 354 -25.77 -14.99 -13.03
CA GLU A 354 -26.99 -15.02 -12.24
C GLU A 354 -28.18 -15.62 -13.02
N GLU A 355 -28.38 -15.19 -14.27
CA GLU A 355 -29.40 -15.76 -15.15
C GLU A 355 -29.17 -17.26 -15.39
N LEU A 356 -27.92 -17.65 -15.63
CA LEU A 356 -27.53 -19.04 -15.84
C LEU A 356 -27.72 -19.88 -14.56
N GLY A 357 -27.41 -19.31 -13.39
CA GLY A 357 -27.73 -19.89 -12.08
C GLY A 357 -29.24 -20.12 -11.93
N GLY A 358 -30.05 -19.12 -12.25
CA GLY A 358 -31.51 -19.21 -12.23
C GLY A 358 -32.06 -20.30 -13.17
N ALA A 359 -31.52 -20.40 -14.38
CA ALA A 359 -31.90 -21.44 -15.34
C ALA A 359 -31.51 -22.86 -14.86
N ARG A 360 -30.32 -23.01 -14.26
CA ARG A 360 -29.86 -24.28 -13.65
C ARG A 360 -30.80 -24.71 -12.52
N ASP A 361 -31.25 -23.78 -11.68
CA ASP A 361 -32.19 -24.05 -10.59
C ASP A 361 -33.57 -24.46 -11.09
N GLN A 362 -34.09 -23.78 -12.11
CA GLN A 362 -35.35 -24.15 -12.75
C GLN A 362 -35.28 -25.55 -13.35
N LEU A 363 -34.18 -25.89 -14.02
CA LEU A 363 -33.94 -27.22 -14.55
C LEU A 363 -33.88 -28.27 -13.45
N ALA A 364 -33.19 -27.99 -12.34
CA ALA A 364 -33.16 -28.88 -11.18
C ALA A 364 -34.55 -29.10 -10.57
N LYS A 365 -35.35 -28.05 -10.42
CA LYS A 365 -36.76 -28.13 -9.96
C LYS A 365 -37.60 -28.98 -10.92
N SER A 366 -37.48 -28.77 -12.23
CA SER A 366 -38.18 -29.55 -13.25
C SER A 366 -37.77 -31.02 -13.24
N LYS A 367 -36.47 -31.32 -13.11
CA LYS A 367 -35.96 -32.69 -12.96
C LYS A 367 -36.55 -33.38 -11.73
N ARG A 368 -36.54 -32.72 -10.56
CA ARG A 368 -37.15 -33.25 -9.33
C ARG A 368 -38.64 -33.54 -9.49
N ARG A 369 -39.40 -32.65 -10.16
CA ARG A 369 -40.83 -32.87 -10.46
C ARG A 369 -41.03 -34.07 -11.35
N ARG A 370 -40.25 -34.20 -12.43
CA ARG A 370 -40.30 -35.36 -13.33
C ARG A 370 -40.03 -36.66 -12.57
N ASP A 371 -38.98 -36.69 -11.76
CA ASP A 371 -38.60 -37.88 -11.00
C ASP A 371 -39.67 -38.25 -9.96
N ALA A 372 -40.34 -37.25 -9.36
CA ALA A 372 -41.49 -37.48 -8.50
C ALA A 372 -42.66 -38.12 -9.25
N HIS A 373 -42.99 -37.63 -10.45
CA HIS A 373 -44.02 -38.23 -11.31
C HIS A 373 -43.66 -39.65 -11.76
N LEU A 374 -42.39 -39.90 -12.11
CA LEU A 374 -41.91 -41.24 -12.47
C LEU A 374 -42.08 -42.21 -11.29
N ARG A 375 -41.63 -41.83 -10.08
CA ARG A 375 -41.81 -42.65 -8.87
C ARG A 375 -43.29 -42.90 -8.56
N ALA A 376 -44.14 -41.89 -8.70
CA ALA A 376 -45.59 -42.04 -8.52
C ALA A 376 -46.21 -43.00 -9.55
N ASN A 377 -45.79 -42.91 -10.82
CA ASN A 377 -46.21 -43.81 -11.88
C ASN A 377 -45.79 -45.26 -11.59
N THR A 378 -44.55 -45.49 -11.16
CA THR A 378 -44.07 -46.82 -10.76
C THR A 378 -44.88 -47.37 -9.59
N ARG A 379 -45.12 -46.58 -8.54
CA ARG A 379 -45.96 -46.99 -7.40
C ARG A 379 -47.39 -47.34 -7.82
N MET A 380 -47.96 -46.60 -8.77
CA MET A 380 -49.29 -46.89 -9.31
C MET A 380 -49.31 -48.23 -10.06
N LYS A 381 -48.30 -48.49 -10.91
CA LYS A 381 -48.14 -49.77 -11.62
C LYS A 381 -47.92 -50.95 -10.65
N GLU A 382 -47.17 -50.75 -9.57
CA GLU A 382 -46.99 -51.78 -8.53
C GLU A 382 -48.32 -52.13 -7.84
N ARG A 383 -49.15 -51.14 -7.51
CA ARG A 383 -50.47 -51.37 -6.89
C ARG A 383 -51.50 -51.94 -7.85
N MET A 384 -51.45 -51.53 -9.11
CA MET A 384 -52.40 -51.93 -10.14
C MET A 384 -51.63 -52.30 -11.42
N PRO A 385 -51.18 -53.56 -11.56
CA PRO A 385 -50.28 -53.97 -12.65
C PRO A 385 -50.95 -53.94 -14.04
N LEU A 386 -52.28 -53.98 -14.10
CA LEU A 386 -53.03 -53.84 -15.36
C LEU A 386 -53.19 -52.38 -15.81
N VAL A 387 -52.81 -51.39 -14.98
CA VAL A 387 -52.94 -49.97 -15.33
C VAL A 387 -51.90 -49.59 -16.39
N GLY A 388 -52.39 -49.17 -17.55
CA GLY A 388 -51.58 -48.77 -18.70
C GLY A 388 -51.60 -49.75 -19.87
N SER A 389 -52.04 -51.00 -19.66
CA SER A 389 -52.20 -51.99 -20.73
C SER A 389 -53.68 -52.19 -21.07
N ARG A 390 -54.18 -51.45 -22.06
CA ARG A 390 -55.59 -51.49 -22.49
C ARG A 390 -56.02 -52.89 -22.92
N ASP A 391 -55.21 -53.59 -23.69
CA ASP A 391 -55.56 -54.90 -24.24
C ASP A 391 -55.68 -55.95 -23.13
N LEU A 392 -54.76 -55.93 -22.17
CA LEU A 392 -54.81 -56.83 -21.02
C LEU A 392 -56.02 -56.57 -20.12
N LEU A 393 -56.43 -55.30 -19.99
CA LEU A 393 -57.65 -54.92 -19.29
C LEU A 393 -58.91 -55.43 -20.01
N MET A 394 -58.98 -55.25 -21.33
CA MET A 394 -60.07 -55.76 -22.15
C MET A 394 -60.17 -57.29 -22.11
N ASP A 395 -59.04 -57.99 -22.15
CA ASP A 395 -59.00 -59.44 -22.05
C ASP A 395 -59.41 -59.94 -20.67
N TYR A 396 -59.03 -59.22 -19.61
CA TYR A 396 -59.51 -59.48 -18.25
C TYR A 396 -61.03 -59.33 -18.17
N GLU A 397 -61.60 -58.28 -18.75
CA GLU A 397 -63.06 -58.06 -18.81
C GLU A 397 -63.78 -59.18 -19.57
N LYS A 398 -63.28 -59.56 -20.74
CA LYS A 398 -63.82 -60.68 -21.52
C LYS A 398 -63.77 -61.99 -20.74
N ARG A 399 -62.63 -62.32 -20.13
CA ARG A 399 -62.48 -63.53 -19.30
C ARG A 399 -63.41 -63.51 -18.10
N LYS A 400 -63.56 -62.35 -17.44
CA LYS A 400 -64.49 -62.17 -16.32
C LYS A 400 -65.94 -62.45 -16.75
N ALA A 401 -66.36 -61.96 -17.92
CA ALA A 401 -67.67 -62.26 -18.48
C ALA A 401 -67.86 -63.75 -18.79
N VAL A 402 -66.85 -64.40 -19.38
CA VAL A 402 -66.87 -65.84 -19.65
C VAL A 402 -66.96 -66.66 -18.35
N ILE A 403 -66.17 -66.31 -17.32
CA ILE A 403 -66.24 -66.95 -15.99
C ILE A 403 -67.62 -66.79 -15.37
N TYR A 404 -68.24 -65.61 -15.51
CA TYR A 404 -69.59 -65.36 -15.03
C TYR A 404 -70.60 -66.29 -15.71
N ASN A 405 -70.53 -66.44 -17.03
CA ASN A 405 -71.37 -67.36 -17.78
C ASN A 405 -71.20 -68.82 -17.33
N TYR A 406 -69.94 -69.26 -17.12
CA TYR A 406 -69.68 -70.61 -16.60
C TYR A 406 -70.24 -70.80 -15.19
N ARG A 407 -70.13 -69.80 -14.30
CA ARG A 407 -70.75 -69.85 -12.97
C ARG A 407 -72.27 -70.00 -13.05
N THR A 408 -72.93 -69.22 -13.90
CA THR A 408 -74.37 -69.33 -14.11
C THR A 408 -74.75 -70.73 -14.64
N ARG A 409 -73.99 -71.25 -15.60
CA ARG A 409 -74.22 -72.58 -16.16
C ARG A 409 -73.97 -73.70 -15.14
N LEU A 410 -72.98 -73.53 -14.26
CA LEU A 410 -72.72 -74.45 -13.15
C LEU A 410 -73.93 -74.52 -12.22
N VAL A 411 -74.49 -73.37 -11.85
CA VAL A 411 -75.71 -73.30 -11.02
C VAL A 411 -76.86 -74.02 -11.72
N GLN A 412 -77.12 -73.72 -12.99
CA GLN A 412 -78.18 -74.39 -13.76
C GLN A 412 -78.00 -75.91 -13.85
N LEU A 413 -76.77 -76.39 -14.09
CA LEU A 413 -76.47 -77.82 -14.12
C LEU A 413 -76.62 -78.46 -12.75
N THR A 414 -76.22 -77.78 -11.68
CA THR A 414 -76.41 -78.29 -10.32
C THR A 414 -77.88 -78.39 -9.95
N ASP A 415 -78.71 -77.42 -10.37
CA ASP A 415 -80.15 -77.46 -10.13
C ASP A 415 -80.81 -78.56 -10.96
N ARG A 416 -80.43 -78.71 -12.23
CA ARG A 416 -80.90 -79.82 -13.07
C ARG A 416 -80.47 -81.19 -12.55
N HIS A 417 -79.27 -81.29 -11.98
CA HIS A 417 -78.83 -82.53 -11.35
C HIS A 417 -79.67 -82.85 -10.12
N LYS A 418 -79.96 -81.86 -9.27
CA LYS A 418 -80.89 -82.02 -8.12
C LYS A 418 -82.25 -82.51 -8.60
N GLU A 419 -82.84 -81.87 -9.61
CA GLU A 419 -84.13 -82.27 -10.20
C GLU A 419 -84.10 -83.72 -10.70
N LEU A 420 -83.06 -84.12 -11.43
CA LEU A 420 -82.92 -85.49 -11.93
C LEU A 420 -82.72 -86.50 -10.80
N THR A 421 -81.90 -86.19 -9.79
CA THR A 421 -81.76 -87.06 -8.60
C THR A 421 -83.07 -87.19 -7.83
N ASP A 422 -83.87 -86.13 -7.77
CA ASP A 422 -85.19 -86.19 -7.13
C ASP A 422 -86.17 -87.02 -7.95
N SER A 423 -86.10 -86.98 -9.28
CA SER A 423 -86.87 -87.87 -10.17
C SER A 423 -86.42 -89.33 -10.04
N ILE A 424 -85.12 -89.59 -10.00
CA ILE A 424 -84.58 -90.95 -9.79
C ILE A 424 -85.06 -91.50 -8.45
N LYS A 425 -84.99 -90.73 -7.36
CA LYS A 425 -85.52 -91.16 -6.05
C LYS A 425 -87.02 -91.50 -6.11
N LYS A 426 -87.81 -90.74 -6.86
CA LYS A 426 -89.23 -91.03 -7.09
C LYS A 426 -89.41 -92.34 -7.86
N GLU A 427 -88.68 -92.51 -8.96
CA GLU A 427 -88.73 -93.74 -9.75
C GLU A 427 -88.22 -94.96 -8.95
N GLU A 428 -87.15 -94.84 -8.17
CA GLU A 428 -86.65 -95.86 -7.25
C GLU A 428 -87.73 -96.24 -6.22
N SER A 429 -88.44 -95.27 -5.64
CA SER A 429 -89.56 -95.55 -4.73
C SER A 429 -90.68 -96.33 -5.42
N THR A 430 -90.94 -96.06 -6.70
CA THR A 430 -91.94 -96.80 -7.50
C THR A 430 -91.46 -98.19 -7.92
N ILE A 431 -90.16 -98.37 -8.19
CA ILE A 431 -89.57 -99.68 -8.47
C ILE A 431 -89.62 -100.54 -7.20
N VAL A 432 -89.31 -99.98 -6.04
CA VAL A 432 -89.41 -100.68 -4.75
C VAL A 432 -90.86 -101.11 -4.48
N SER A 433 -91.85 -100.26 -4.78
CA SER A 433 -93.27 -100.65 -4.66
C SER A 433 -93.64 -101.76 -5.65
N LEU A 434 -93.21 -101.67 -6.91
CA LEU A 434 -93.46 -102.72 -7.91
C LEU A 434 -92.73 -104.04 -7.60
N GLN A 435 -91.51 -104.00 -7.05
CA GLN A 435 -90.80 -105.18 -6.56
C GLN A 435 -91.53 -105.82 -5.38
N HIS A 436 -92.09 -105.00 -4.48
CA HIS A 436 -92.94 -105.49 -3.40
C HIS A 436 -94.19 -106.19 -3.96
N GLU A 437 -94.85 -105.61 -4.97
CA GLU A 437 -96.02 -106.21 -5.64
C GLU A 437 -95.67 -107.51 -6.41
N LEU A 438 -94.53 -107.56 -7.11
CA LEU A 438 -94.04 -108.76 -7.81
C LEU A 438 -93.64 -109.88 -6.86
N SER A 439 -93.16 -109.56 -5.65
CA SER A 439 -92.87 -110.55 -4.60
C SER A 439 -94.13 -111.23 -4.03
N HIS A 440 -95.32 -110.70 -4.35
CA HIS A 440 -96.62 -111.23 -3.94
C HIS A 440 -97.37 -112.02 -5.05
N TYR A 441 -96.74 -112.28 -6.20
CA TYR A 441 -97.31 -113.16 -7.22
C TYR A 441 -96.97 -114.64 -6.94
N PRO A 442 -97.98 -115.54 -6.85
CA PRO A 442 -97.73 -116.98 -6.72
C PRO A 442 -97.24 -117.57 -8.06
N ARG A 443 -96.32 -118.54 -7.98
CA ARG A 443 -95.79 -119.30 -9.13
C ARG A 443 -96.85 -120.11 -9.85
#